data_AF-A0A2G5UB41-F1
#
_entry.id   AF-A0A2G5UB41-F1
#
_cell.length_a   1.000
_cell.length_b   1.000
_cell.length_c   1.000
_cell.angle_alpha   90.00
_cell.angle_beta   90.00
_cell.angle_gamma   90.00
#
_symmetry.space_group_name_H-M   'P 1'
#
loop_
_entity.id
_entity.type
_entity.pdbx_description
1 polymer ?
#
loop_
_entity_poly.entity_id
_entity_poly.type
_entity_poly.pdbx_seq_one_letter_code
_entity_poly.pdbx_strand_id
1 'polypeptide(L)'
;MKMIQIYGKVTYGPFPITYSSSTNCESACFKLDYCILSWQTPEGSCYHYSYLDQSDTISLVKTDKTEGSIVGFKTNITGTSCPISYTSMNFKMTIPTGDTYSWNKTGNSWSFDGCRDGWKRFDRIDGITVCMSAFKIPSLRRSHAPTWCSTQKNATIVGMASIEESQWVHGQLSSTYSYYAYWVDGTLTCKLDTCDYSTLNYTDGFTTGTAALNLTTNFLVRASGNSDQVMYLTVAVLREFAPKTMYPGSGGSAADGVVCGYQLKN
;
A
#
# COMPACT_ATOMS: atom_id res chain seq x y z
N MET A 1 -23.33 1.13 -5.77
CA MET A 1 -22.54 -0.07 -6.14
C MET A 1 -23.48 -1.16 -6.65
N LYS A 2 -22.96 -2.08 -7.46
CA LYS A 2 -23.66 -3.28 -7.97
C LYS A 2 -22.67 -4.46 -8.03
N MET A 3 -23.18 -5.69 -8.14
CA MET A 3 -22.37 -6.87 -8.46
C MET A 3 -22.50 -7.20 -9.94
N ILE A 4 -21.38 -7.37 -10.64
CA ILE A 4 -21.34 -7.87 -12.02
C ILE A 4 -20.80 -9.29 -12.02
N GLN A 5 -21.59 -10.22 -12.52
CA GLN A 5 -21.20 -11.62 -12.65
C GLN A 5 -20.62 -11.89 -14.04
N ILE A 6 -19.55 -12.68 -14.07
CA ILE A 6 -19.02 -13.28 -15.28
C ILE A 6 -18.65 -14.75 -15.02
N TYR A 7 -18.55 -15.53 -16.09
CA TYR A 7 -17.90 -16.83 -16.02
C TYR A 7 -16.40 -16.61 -15.87
N GLY A 8 -15.86 -17.08 -14.75
CA GLY A 8 -14.45 -16.93 -14.41
C GLY A 8 -14.09 -17.78 -13.20
N LYS A 9 -12.79 -17.93 -12.98
CA LYS A 9 -12.25 -18.64 -11.81
C LYS A 9 -11.05 -17.92 -11.24
N VAL A 10 -10.94 -17.93 -9.92
CA VAL A 10 -9.73 -17.46 -9.23
C VAL A 10 -8.63 -18.50 -9.44
N THR A 11 -7.50 -18.07 -9.97
CA THR A 11 -6.34 -18.93 -10.27
C THR A 11 -5.24 -18.78 -9.24
N TYR A 12 -5.23 -17.68 -8.49
CA TYR A 12 -4.24 -17.40 -7.46
C TYR A 12 -4.81 -16.43 -6.41
N GLY A 13 -4.38 -16.60 -5.16
CA GLY A 13 -4.70 -15.73 -4.04
C GLY A 13 -4.95 -16.51 -2.75
N PRO A 14 -5.17 -15.82 -1.63
CA PRO A 14 -5.62 -16.46 -0.40
C PRO A 14 -7.02 -17.03 -0.64
N PHE A 15 -7.23 -18.31 -0.36
CA PHE A 15 -8.54 -18.94 -0.46
C PHE A 15 -9.24 -18.81 0.90
N PRO A 16 -10.21 -17.88 1.05
CA PRO A 16 -10.88 -17.68 2.32
C PRO A 16 -11.73 -18.91 2.68
N ILE A 17 -12.18 -18.96 3.94
CA ILE A 17 -13.11 -20.01 4.37
C ILE A 17 -14.38 -19.96 3.51
N THR A 18 -14.85 -21.13 3.10
CA THR A 18 -16.06 -21.25 2.29
C THR A 18 -17.28 -20.76 3.05
N TYR A 19 -18.08 -19.93 2.41
CA TYR A 19 -19.38 -19.49 2.92
C TYR A 19 -20.42 -20.59 2.72
N SER A 20 -21.25 -20.80 3.73
CA SER A 20 -22.20 -21.92 3.83
C SER A 20 -23.36 -21.90 2.84
N SER A 21 -23.56 -20.81 2.09
CA SER A 21 -24.66 -20.69 1.12
C SER A 21 -24.11 -20.61 -0.31
N SER A 22 -24.30 -21.68 -1.07
CA SER A 22 -23.97 -21.76 -2.50
C SER A 22 -24.98 -21.01 -3.39
N THR A 23 -26.24 -20.89 -2.98
CA THR A 23 -27.34 -20.39 -3.82
C THR A 23 -27.39 -18.88 -4.00
N ASN A 24 -26.59 -18.10 -3.26
CA ASN A 24 -26.64 -16.64 -3.25
C ASN A 24 -25.25 -16.02 -3.04
N CYS A 25 -24.20 -16.62 -3.63
CA CYS A 25 -22.82 -16.27 -3.32
C CYS A 25 -22.53 -14.77 -3.54
N GLU A 26 -22.92 -14.23 -4.69
CA GLU A 26 -22.75 -12.81 -5.02
C GLU A 26 -23.64 -11.89 -4.18
N SER A 27 -24.88 -12.31 -3.91
CA SER A 27 -25.85 -11.52 -3.17
C SER A 27 -25.45 -11.37 -1.70
N ALA A 28 -24.82 -12.39 -1.12
CA ALA A 28 -24.23 -12.32 0.21
C ALA A 28 -23.02 -11.38 0.24
N CYS A 29 -22.09 -11.50 -0.72
CA CYS A 29 -20.96 -10.57 -0.86
C CYS A 29 -21.42 -9.11 -1.04
N PHE A 30 -22.46 -8.87 -1.84
CA PHE A 30 -22.96 -7.51 -2.07
C PHE A 30 -23.37 -6.78 -0.79
N LYS A 31 -23.95 -7.52 0.17
CA LYS A 31 -24.41 -7.00 1.47
C LYS A 31 -23.26 -6.72 2.45
N LEU A 32 -22.09 -7.29 2.21
CA LEU A 32 -20.91 -7.11 3.05
C LEU A 32 -20.11 -5.91 2.53
N ASP A 33 -19.91 -4.89 3.36
CA ASP A 33 -19.20 -3.67 2.96
C ASP A 33 -17.75 -3.94 2.57
N TYR A 34 -17.11 -4.91 3.21
CA TYR A 34 -15.72 -5.30 2.96
C TYR A 34 -15.52 -6.20 1.73
N CYS A 35 -16.57 -6.84 1.22
CA CYS A 35 -16.43 -7.82 0.14
C CYS A 35 -16.19 -7.12 -1.21
N ILE A 36 -15.12 -7.50 -1.91
CA ILE A 36 -14.76 -6.96 -3.22
C ILE A 36 -15.06 -7.93 -4.38
N LEU A 37 -15.01 -9.24 -4.11
CA LEU A 37 -15.25 -10.29 -5.08
C LEU A 37 -15.94 -11.48 -4.42
N SER A 38 -16.90 -12.08 -5.11
CA SER A 38 -17.41 -13.42 -4.80
C SER A 38 -16.93 -14.41 -5.85
N TRP A 39 -16.60 -15.64 -5.47
CA TRP A 39 -16.32 -16.72 -6.40
C TRP A 39 -17.10 -17.97 -6.00
N GLN A 40 -17.93 -18.45 -6.92
CA GLN A 40 -18.61 -19.73 -6.82
C GLN A 40 -17.91 -20.73 -7.72
N THR A 41 -17.42 -21.80 -7.10
CA THR A 41 -16.80 -22.94 -7.78
C THR A 41 -17.85 -23.81 -8.49
N PRO A 42 -17.43 -24.64 -9.45
CA PRO A 42 -18.33 -25.58 -10.14
C PRO A 42 -19.04 -26.53 -9.17
N GLU A 43 -18.41 -26.89 -8.06
CA GLU A 43 -18.95 -27.76 -7.01
C GLU A 43 -19.93 -27.03 -6.07
N GLY A 44 -20.08 -25.71 -6.24
CA GLY A 44 -20.99 -24.87 -5.48
C GLY A 44 -20.38 -24.23 -4.23
N SER A 45 -19.10 -24.46 -3.91
CA SER A 45 -18.43 -23.73 -2.82
C SER A 45 -18.35 -22.24 -3.14
N CYS A 46 -18.67 -21.41 -2.16
CA CYS A 46 -18.68 -19.95 -2.28
C CYS A 46 -17.55 -19.32 -1.48
N TYR A 47 -16.79 -18.42 -2.09
CA TYR A 47 -15.68 -17.67 -1.50
C TYR A 47 -15.97 -16.17 -1.59
N HIS A 48 -15.81 -15.43 -0.49
CA HIS A 48 -15.85 -13.96 -0.50
C HIS A 48 -14.48 -13.40 -0.18
N TYR A 49 -13.98 -12.57 -1.09
CA TYR A 49 -12.71 -11.89 -0.93
C TYR A 49 -12.95 -10.50 -0.33
N SER A 50 -12.18 -10.17 0.70
CA SER A 50 -12.25 -8.93 1.46
C SER A 50 -11.14 -7.99 0.99
N TYR A 51 -11.39 -6.68 0.91
CA TYR A 51 -10.29 -5.72 0.76
C TYR A 51 -9.53 -5.45 2.07
N LEU A 52 -10.07 -5.89 3.22
CA LEU A 52 -9.44 -5.70 4.54
C LEU A 52 -8.41 -6.79 4.86
N ASP A 53 -8.64 -8.00 4.34
CA ASP A 53 -7.93 -9.22 4.72
C ASP A 53 -7.31 -9.87 3.48
N GLN A 54 -6.55 -9.05 2.74
CA GLN A 54 -5.97 -9.43 1.46
C GLN A 54 -4.45 -9.45 1.56
N SER A 55 -3.91 -10.51 2.15
CA SER A 55 -2.46 -10.71 2.33
C SER A 55 -1.68 -10.80 1.03
N ASP A 56 -2.34 -11.24 -0.05
CA ASP A 56 -1.70 -11.44 -1.33
C ASP A 56 -2.55 -11.03 -2.53
N THR A 57 -1.95 -10.99 -3.72
CA THR A 57 -2.61 -10.65 -4.97
C THR A 57 -3.68 -11.69 -5.28
N ILE A 58 -4.87 -11.25 -5.70
CA ILE A 58 -5.86 -12.14 -6.30
C ILE A 58 -5.67 -12.09 -7.80
N SER A 59 -5.57 -13.24 -8.45
CA SER A 59 -5.65 -13.33 -9.90
C SER A 59 -6.78 -14.25 -10.32
N LEU A 60 -7.52 -13.86 -11.33
CA LEU A 60 -8.59 -14.67 -11.90
C LEU A 60 -8.58 -14.56 -13.42
N VAL A 61 -9.15 -15.57 -14.07
CA VAL A 61 -9.29 -15.64 -15.52
C VAL A 61 -10.74 -15.83 -15.91
N LYS A 62 -11.11 -15.27 -17.05
CA LYS A 62 -12.39 -15.59 -17.70
C LYS A 62 -12.41 -17.07 -18.07
N THR A 63 -13.55 -17.70 -17.87
CA THR A 63 -13.82 -19.09 -18.28
C THR A 63 -15.05 -19.14 -19.16
N ASP A 64 -15.28 -20.31 -19.75
CA ASP A 64 -16.53 -20.57 -20.48
C ASP A 64 -17.66 -20.98 -19.53
N LYS A 65 -18.90 -20.77 -19.97
CA LYS A 65 -20.11 -21.14 -19.22
C LYS A 65 -20.13 -22.63 -18.84
N THR A 66 -19.52 -23.48 -19.66
CA THR A 66 -19.44 -24.93 -19.45
C THR A 66 -18.60 -25.32 -18.25
N GLU A 67 -17.68 -24.47 -17.79
CA GLU A 67 -16.91 -24.74 -16.56
C GLU A 67 -17.76 -24.56 -15.30
N GLY A 68 -18.92 -23.89 -15.37
CA GLY A 68 -19.81 -23.71 -14.20
C GLY A 68 -19.26 -22.79 -13.10
N SER A 69 -18.07 -22.23 -13.27
CA SER A 69 -17.44 -21.29 -12.32
C SER A 69 -17.89 -19.86 -12.58
N ILE A 70 -18.32 -19.16 -11.53
CA ILE A 70 -18.87 -17.80 -11.59
C ILE A 70 -18.12 -16.90 -10.63
N VAL A 71 -17.66 -15.75 -11.11
CA VAL A 71 -17.11 -14.68 -10.26
C VAL A 71 -18.03 -13.47 -10.32
N GLY A 72 -18.20 -12.81 -9.18
CA GLY A 72 -18.99 -11.58 -9.02
C GLY A 72 -18.10 -10.45 -8.54
N PHE A 73 -17.96 -9.40 -9.35
CA PHE A 73 -17.21 -8.20 -9.00
C PHE A 73 -18.13 -7.17 -8.35
N LYS A 74 -17.77 -6.69 -7.15
CA LYS A 74 -18.42 -5.52 -6.58
C LYS A 74 -17.82 -4.28 -7.23
N THR A 75 -18.64 -3.53 -7.96
CA THR A 75 -18.16 -2.40 -8.75
C THR A 75 -19.12 -1.22 -8.74
N ASN A 76 -18.57 -0.04 -8.96
CA ASN A 76 -19.29 1.17 -9.28
C ASN A 76 -19.85 1.04 -10.70
N ILE A 77 -21.14 1.30 -10.86
CA ILE A 77 -21.81 1.37 -12.16
C ILE A 77 -22.53 2.71 -12.21
N THR A 78 -22.31 3.45 -13.28
CA THR A 78 -23.09 4.64 -13.63
C THR A 78 -24.35 4.22 -14.38
N GLY A 79 -25.51 4.65 -13.91
CA GLY A 79 -26.81 4.30 -14.51
C GLY A 79 -27.55 3.16 -13.81
N THR A 80 -28.74 2.83 -14.32
CA THR A 80 -29.65 1.83 -13.72
C THR A 80 -29.61 0.47 -14.43
N SER A 81 -29.04 0.39 -15.63
CA SER A 81 -28.96 -0.84 -16.44
C SER A 81 -27.61 -1.54 -16.33
N CYS A 82 -27.62 -2.87 -16.44
CA CYS A 82 -26.39 -3.64 -16.61
C CYS A 82 -25.74 -3.25 -17.96
N PRO A 83 -24.45 -2.90 -17.99
CA PRO A 83 -23.77 -2.59 -19.23
C PRO A 83 -23.79 -3.79 -20.19
N ILE A 84 -23.99 -3.50 -21.48
CA ILE A 84 -24.16 -4.48 -22.55
C ILE A 84 -22.91 -5.37 -22.69
N SER A 85 -21.74 -4.85 -22.32
CA SER A 85 -20.49 -5.61 -22.26
C SER A 85 -19.64 -5.20 -21.06
N TYR A 86 -19.02 -6.18 -20.42
CA TYR A 86 -18.00 -5.98 -19.39
C TYR A 86 -16.59 -5.79 -19.97
N THR A 87 -16.42 -5.89 -21.30
CA THR A 87 -15.08 -5.89 -21.91
C THR A 87 -14.34 -4.56 -21.73
N SER A 88 -15.06 -3.45 -21.67
CA SER A 88 -14.54 -2.10 -21.46
C SER A 88 -14.79 -1.55 -20.05
N MET A 89 -15.27 -2.39 -19.12
CA MET A 89 -15.55 -1.95 -17.75
C MET A 89 -14.28 -1.90 -16.91
N ASN A 90 -14.15 -0.82 -16.16
CA ASN A 90 -13.20 -0.72 -15.06
C ASN A 90 -13.88 -1.23 -13.80
N PHE A 91 -13.53 -2.45 -13.38
CA PHE A 91 -14.04 -3.02 -12.14
C PHE A 91 -13.39 -2.31 -10.97
N LYS A 92 -14.16 -1.44 -10.32
CA LYS A 92 -13.68 -0.52 -9.30
C LYS A 92 -14.73 -0.36 -8.20
N MET A 93 -14.33 -0.58 -6.96
CA MET A 93 -15.16 -0.34 -5.79
C MET A 93 -14.75 0.95 -5.09
N THR A 94 -15.71 1.70 -4.56
CA THR A 94 -15.47 2.83 -3.66
C THR A 94 -16.09 2.53 -2.30
N ILE A 95 -15.29 2.62 -1.24
CA ILE A 95 -15.75 2.38 0.14
C ILE A 95 -16.22 3.70 0.78
N PRO A 96 -16.92 3.67 1.94
CA PRO A 96 -17.47 4.88 2.55
C PRO A 96 -16.46 5.99 2.85
N THR A 97 -15.18 5.65 3.06
CA THR A 97 -14.10 6.64 3.25
C THR A 97 -13.73 7.40 1.97
N GLY A 98 -14.26 7.00 0.82
CA GLY A 98 -13.89 7.54 -0.50
C GLY A 98 -12.70 6.84 -1.14
N ASP A 99 -11.98 5.99 -0.39
CA ASP A 99 -10.93 5.15 -0.95
C ASP A 99 -11.49 4.19 -1.99
N THR A 100 -10.67 3.87 -2.98
CA THR A 100 -11.09 3.01 -4.08
C THR A 100 -10.15 1.84 -4.30
N TYR A 101 -10.71 0.74 -4.79
CA TYR A 101 -10.01 -0.50 -5.08
C TYR A 101 -10.37 -0.95 -6.48
N SER A 102 -9.38 -0.99 -7.37
CA SER A 102 -9.57 -1.36 -8.77
C SER A 102 -8.92 -2.69 -9.11
N TRP A 103 -9.60 -3.45 -9.96
CA TRP A 103 -9.01 -4.62 -10.60
C TRP A 103 -8.25 -4.18 -11.86
N ASN A 104 -7.01 -4.64 -11.99
CA ASN A 104 -6.25 -4.47 -13.21
C ASN A 104 -6.63 -5.56 -14.21
N LYS A 105 -7.12 -5.17 -15.39
CA LYS A 105 -7.52 -6.10 -16.44
C LYS A 105 -6.42 -6.23 -17.48
N THR A 106 -5.96 -7.46 -17.73
CA THR A 106 -5.00 -7.78 -18.80
C THR A 106 -5.58 -8.87 -19.68
N GLY A 107 -6.08 -8.49 -20.86
CA GLY A 107 -6.76 -9.43 -21.77
C GLY A 107 -8.00 -10.05 -21.14
N ASN A 108 -7.96 -11.36 -20.92
CA ASN A 108 -9.03 -12.15 -20.29
C ASN A 108 -8.78 -12.42 -18.79
N SER A 109 -7.80 -11.75 -18.20
CA SER A 109 -7.43 -11.92 -16.80
C SER A 109 -7.65 -10.63 -16.01
N TRP A 110 -7.91 -10.79 -14.72
CA TRP A 110 -7.98 -9.69 -13.76
C TRP A 110 -7.09 -9.99 -12.58
N SER A 111 -6.42 -8.95 -12.07
CA SER A 111 -5.62 -9.02 -10.86
C SER A 111 -5.97 -7.89 -9.90
N PHE A 112 -5.94 -8.18 -8.60
CA PHE A 112 -6.10 -7.19 -7.54
C PHE A 112 -4.91 -7.31 -6.59
N ASP A 113 -4.16 -6.23 -6.41
CA ASP A 113 -2.92 -6.22 -5.63
C ASP A 113 -3.14 -6.05 -4.12
N GLY A 114 -4.38 -5.82 -3.68
CA GLY A 114 -4.73 -5.62 -2.27
C GLY A 114 -4.64 -4.17 -1.78
N CYS A 115 -4.00 -3.27 -2.54
CA CYS A 115 -3.83 -1.89 -2.13
C CYS A 115 -4.97 -0.99 -2.60
N ARG A 116 -5.17 0.11 -1.88
CA ARG A 116 -6.00 1.24 -2.33
C ARG A 116 -5.40 1.81 -3.61
N ASP A 117 -6.25 2.26 -4.53
CA ASP A 117 -5.82 2.90 -5.77
C ASP A 117 -4.86 4.06 -5.47
N GLY A 118 -3.72 4.10 -6.15
CA GLY A 118 -2.67 5.10 -5.96
C GLY A 118 -1.69 4.81 -4.80
N TRP A 119 -1.85 3.68 -4.11
CA TRP A 119 -0.87 3.17 -3.15
C TRP A 119 -0.02 2.08 -3.81
N LYS A 120 1.27 2.08 -3.51
CA LYS A 120 2.23 1.11 -4.01
C LYS A 120 2.38 -0.03 -3.01
N ARG A 121 2.20 -1.27 -3.48
CA ARG A 121 2.50 -2.48 -2.72
C ARG A 121 4.01 -2.76 -2.67
N PHE A 122 4.48 -3.16 -1.50
CA PHE A 122 5.77 -3.80 -1.27
C PHE A 122 5.59 -5.06 -0.44
N ASP A 123 6.19 -6.16 -0.90
CA ASP A 123 6.26 -7.42 -0.16
C ASP A 123 7.63 -7.50 0.51
N ARG A 124 7.66 -7.48 1.85
CA ARG A 124 8.89 -7.48 2.64
C ARG A 124 9.34 -8.91 2.94
N ILE A 125 10.64 -9.06 3.21
CA ILE A 125 11.30 -10.37 3.39
C ILE A 125 10.80 -11.16 4.62
N ASP A 126 10.18 -10.48 5.58
CA ASP A 126 9.57 -11.05 6.78
C ASP A 126 8.12 -11.50 6.56
N GLY A 127 7.63 -11.48 5.32
CA GLY A 127 6.26 -11.85 4.96
C GLY A 127 5.23 -10.77 5.27
N ILE A 128 5.68 -9.54 5.57
CA ILE A 128 4.82 -8.37 5.74
C ILE A 128 4.59 -7.72 4.37
N THR A 129 3.31 -7.56 4.01
CA THR A 129 2.92 -6.76 2.85
C THR A 129 2.49 -5.38 3.29
N VAL A 130 3.07 -4.33 2.71
CA VAL A 130 2.74 -2.93 3.01
C VAL A 130 2.26 -2.20 1.75
N CYS A 131 1.22 -1.38 1.92
CA CYS A 131 0.79 -0.43 0.90
C CYS A 131 1.25 0.96 1.32
N MET A 132 1.95 1.67 0.44
CA MET A 132 2.61 2.95 0.73
C MET A 132 2.19 4.03 -0.27
N SER A 133 2.06 5.27 0.20
CA SER A 133 1.84 6.43 -0.67
C SER A 133 2.55 7.66 -0.13
N ALA A 134 3.08 8.47 -1.04
CA ALA A 134 3.88 9.64 -0.75
C ALA A 134 3.04 10.91 -1.00
N PHE A 135 2.96 11.79 -0.01
CA PHE A 135 2.09 12.96 -0.05
C PHE A 135 2.89 14.25 0.09
N LYS A 136 2.79 15.11 -0.92
CA LYS A 136 3.37 16.46 -0.91
C LYS A 136 2.56 17.37 0.00
N ILE A 137 3.17 17.82 1.09
CA ILE A 137 2.56 18.70 2.09
C ILE A 137 3.62 19.74 2.47
N PRO A 138 3.60 20.92 1.82
CA PRO A 138 4.60 21.95 2.07
C PRO A 138 4.69 22.33 3.55
N SER A 139 5.91 22.49 4.06
CA SER A 139 6.18 22.95 5.42
C SER A 139 5.58 22.06 6.52
N LEU A 140 5.56 20.74 6.31
CA LEU A 140 5.09 19.77 7.31
C LEU A 140 6.17 19.52 8.38
N ARG A 141 5.86 19.83 9.63
CA ARG A 141 6.72 19.49 10.79
C ARG A 141 6.63 18.01 11.13
N ARG A 142 7.74 17.42 11.59
CA ARG A 142 7.81 16.00 11.99
C ARG A 142 6.79 15.63 13.07
N SER A 143 6.47 16.55 13.99
CA SER A 143 5.49 16.36 15.05
C SER A 143 4.06 16.17 14.54
N HIS A 144 3.73 16.68 13.34
CA HIS A 144 2.39 16.59 12.76
C HIS A 144 2.26 15.49 11.70
N ALA A 145 3.38 14.97 11.19
CA ALA A 145 3.39 13.96 10.13
C ALA A 145 2.64 12.66 10.51
N PRO A 146 2.82 12.07 11.73
CA PRO A 146 2.05 10.89 12.13
C PRO A 146 0.54 11.15 12.18
N THR A 147 0.11 12.25 12.80
CA THR A 147 -1.31 12.62 12.91
C THR A 147 -1.92 12.92 11.55
N TRP A 148 -1.15 13.49 10.62
CA TRP A 148 -1.62 13.71 9.26
C TRP A 148 -1.94 12.38 8.56
N CYS A 149 -1.03 11.39 8.64
CA CYS A 149 -1.29 10.07 8.05
C CYS A 149 -2.53 9.40 8.65
N SER A 150 -2.69 9.44 9.98
CA SER A 150 -3.82 8.78 10.64
C SER A 150 -5.15 9.45 10.34
N THR A 151 -5.20 10.78 10.40
CA THR A 151 -6.46 11.53 10.21
C THR A 151 -6.87 11.68 8.76
N GLN A 152 -5.92 11.89 7.84
CA GLN A 152 -6.22 12.21 6.44
C GLN A 152 -6.25 10.98 5.54
N LYS A 153 -5.56 9.91 5.94
CA LYS A 153 -5.34 8.73 5.10
C LYS A 153 -5.70 7.40 5.76
N ASN A 154 -6.15 7.41 7.01
CA ASN A 154 -6.43 6.17 7.77
C ASN A 154 -5.26 5.17 7.60
N ALA A 155 -4.05 5.68 7.85
CA ALA A 155 -2.77 5.00 7.68
C ALA A 155 -1.80 5.53 8.76
N THR A 156 -0.62 4.94 8.88
CA THR A 156 0.43 5.47 9.76
C THR A 156 1.56 6.09 8.94
N ILE A 157 2.39 6.93 9.57
CA ILE A 157 3.70 7.23 8.99
C ILE A 157 4.48 5.93 8.88
N VAL A 158 5.13 5.66 7.75
CA VAL A 158 5.73 4.34 7.48
C VAL A 158 7.25 4.43 7.37
N GLY A 159 7.94 3.46 7.95
CA GLY A 159 9.40 3.31 7.86
C GLY A 159 9.83 2.61 6.57
N MET A 160 11.06 2.87 6.13
CA MET A 160 11.64 2.20 4.95
C MET A 160 12.36 0.93 5.39
N ALA A 161 11.83 -0.23 5.03
CA ALA A 161 12.45 -1.52 5.32
C ALA A 161 13.59 -1.85 4.35
N SER A 162 13.54 -1.34 3.11
CA SER A 162 14.51 -1.68 2.05
C SER A 162 15.01 -0.46 1.26
N ILE A 163 16.08 -0.66 0.50
CA ILE A 163 16.63 0.36 -0.40
C ILE A 163 15.60 0.69 -1.49
N GLU A 164 14.92 -0.33 -2.03
CA GLU A 164 13.92 -0.20 -3.08
C GLU A 164 12.73 0.66 -2.65
N GLU A 165 12.24 0.49 -1.41
CA GLU A 165 11.17 1.33 -0.83
C GLU A 165 11.61 2.81 -0.81
N SER A 166 12.81 3.08 -0.29
CA SER A 166 13.33 4.45 -0.20
C SER A 166 13.60 5.09 -1.57
N GLN A 167 14.08 4.31 -2.56
CA GLN A 167 14.29 4.77 -3.92
C GLN A 167 12.98 5.08 -4.64
N TRP A 168 11.94 4.25 -4.43
CA TRP A 168 10.62 4.53 -4.96
C TRP A 168 10.04 5.83 -4.39
N VAL A 169 10.15 6.06 -3.07
CA VAL A 169 9.76 7.33 -2.43
C VAL A 169 10.57 8.49 -2.99
N HIS A 170 11.89 8.32 -3.15
CA HIS A 170 12.76 9.34 -3.73
C HIS A 170 12.30 9.72 -5.14
N GLY A 171 11.86 8.75 -5.95
CA GLY A 171 11.26 8.99 -7.26
C GLY A 171 9.95 9.80 -7.23
N GLN A 172 9.27 9.91 -6.08
CA GLN A 172 8.08 10.76 -5.90
C GLN A 172 8.44 12.21 -5.53
N LEU A 173 9.71 12.49 -5.20
CA LEU A 173 10.16 13.84 -4.86
C LEU A 173 10.29 14.68 -6.14
N SER A 174 9.31 15.55 -6.39
CA SER A 174 9.33 16.48 -7.52
C SER A 174 9.88 17.84 -7.11
N SER A 175 11.19 18.04 -7.26
CA SER A 175 11.82 19.32 -6.89
C SER A 175 13.07 19.68 -7.69
N THR A 176 13.18 20.95 -8.04
CA THR A 176 14.39 21.59 -8.57
C THR A 176 15.35 22.06 -7.47
N TYR A 177 14.92 22.06 -6.20
CA TYR A 177 15.74 22.50 -5.06
C TYR A 177 16.83 21.47 -4.70
N SER A 178 17.87 21.96 -4.03
CA SER A 178 19.01 21.15 -3.57
C SER A 178 18.66 20.23 -2.39
N TYR A 179 17.67 20.61 -1.58
CA TYR A 179 17.13 19.78 -0.50
C TYR A 179 15.61 19.80 -0.56
N TYR A 180 15.02 18.62 -0.67
CA TYR A 180 13.58 18.37 -0.69
C TYR A 180 13.35 16.99 -0.08
N ALA A 181 12.51 16.90 0.94
CA ALA A 181 12.43 15.68 1.73
C ALA A 181 11.01 15.35 2.17
N TYR A 182 10.70 14.07 2.29
CA TYR A 182 9.49 13.57 2.93
C TYR A 182 9.84 12.88 4.25
N TRP A 183 9.02 13.13 5.27
CA TRP A 183 9.10 12.38 6.52
C TRP A 183 8.74 10.92 6.28
N VAL A 184 9.56 10.04 6.82
CA VAL A 184 9.26 8.62 6.98
C VAL A 184 9.31 8.28 8.46
N ASP A 185 8.82 7.11 8.82
CA ASP A 185 8.92 6.67 10.20
C ASP A 185 10.35 6.25 10.51
N GLY A 186 10.68 6.28 11.80
CA GLY A 186 11.98 5.92 12.31
C GLY A 186 12.68 7.06 13.02
N THR A 187 13.24 6.74 14.18
CA THR A 187 14.14 7.60 14.94
C THR A 187 15.41 6.85 15.28
N LEU A 188 16.55 7.54 15.31
CA LEU A 188 17.82 7.00 15.77
C LEU A 188 18.68 8.12 16.36
N THR A 189 19.54 7.77 17.30
CA THR A 189 20.49 8.69 17.90
C THR A 189 21.73 8.80 17.02
N CYS A 190 22.10 10.03 16.66
CA CYS A 190 23.31 10.30 15.89
C CYS A 190 24.23 11.27 16.63
N LYS A 191 25.54 11.12 16.39
CA LYS A 191 26.59 12.00 16.86
C LYS A 191 27.65 12.12 15.77
N LEU A 192 28.05 13.35 15.45
CA LEU A 192 28.97 13.62 14.35
C LEU A 192 28.48 12.93 13.06
N ASP A 193 29.34 12.16 12.39
CA ASP A 193 29.08 11.42 11.17
C ASP A 193 28.64 9.97 11.42
N THR A 194 28.22 9.65 12.65
CA THR A 194 27.83 8.30 13.06
C THR A 194 26.44 8.27 13.68
N CYS A 195 25.75 7.13 13.57
CA CYS A 195 24.49 6.88 14.25
C CYS A 195 24.52 5.54 14.97
N ASP A 196 23.89 5.49 16.14
CA ASP A 196 23.73 4.28 16.94
C ASP A 196 22.46 3.54 16.53
N TYR A 197 22.64 2.47 15.74
CA TYR A 197 21.55 1.61 15.28
C TYR A 197 20.85 0.85 16.41
N SER A 198 21.45 0.70 17.59
CA SER A 198 20.77 0.10 18.74
C SER A 198 19.61 0.96 19.26
N THR A 199 19.61 2.25 18.91
CA THR A 199 18.53 3.20 19.24
C THR A 199 17.50 3.34 18.12
N LEU A 200 17.66 2.61 17.01
CA LEU A 200 16.72 2.66 15.90
C LEU A 200 15.35 2.16 16.35
N ASN A 201 14.34 2.99 16.16
CA ASN A 201 12.98 2.67 16.55
C ASN A 201 11.99 3.11 15.47
N TYR A 202 11.17 2.16 15.00
CA TYR A 202 9.99 2.42 14.18
C TYR A 202 8.74 2.30 15.04
N THR A 203 7.77 3.16 14.81
CA THR A 203 6.51 3.26 15.55
C THR A 203 5.31 2.74 14.77
N ASP A 204 5.46 2.47 13.48
CA ASP A 204 4.42 1.95 12.60
C ASP A 204 3.97 0.51 12.93
N GLY A 205 4.76 -0.23 13.70
CA GLY A 205 4.45 -1.58 14.19
C GLY A 205 4.73 -2.70 13.19
N PHE A 206 5.23 -2.39 11.99
CA PHE A 206 5.49 -3.38 10.94
C PHE A 206 6.74 -3.10 10.09
N THR A 207 7.52 -2.07 10.41
CA THR A 207 8.88 -1.88 9.87
C THR A 207 9.93 -2.34 10.86
N THR A 208 10.86 -3.16 10.37
CA THR A 208 12.02 -3.63 11.14
C THR A 208 13.29 -3.61 10.30
N GLY A 209 14.44 -3.79 10.96
CA GLY A 209 15.73 -3.90 10.29
C GLY A 209 16.34 -2.58 9.84
N THR A 210 17.49 -2.69 9.17
CA THR A 210 18.37 -1.56 8.83
C THR A 210 18.74 -1.51 7.35
N ALA A 211 18.12 -2.33 6.50
CA ALA A 211 18.57 -2.48 5.10
C ALA A 211 18.48 -1.18 4.30
N ALA A 212 17.44 -0.36 4.51
CA ALA A 212 17.35 0.99 3.93
C ALA A 212 18.45 1.95 4.43
N LEU A 213 19.05 1.67 5.60
CA LEU A 213 20.02 2.52 6.25
C LEU A 213 21.49 2.15 5.96
N ASN A 214 21.74 1.55 4.78
CA ASN A 214 23.09 1.17 4.37
C ASN A 214 23.98 2.41 4.11
N LEU A 215 25.02 2.60 4.94
CA LEU A 215 25.93 3.74 4.87
C LEU A 215 26.79 3.80 3.60
N THR A 216 26.95 2.70 2.88
CA THR A 216 27.69 2.69 1.61
C THR A 216 26.78 3.15 0.48
N THR A 217 25.57 2.59 0.39
CA THR A 217 24.74 2.70 -0.82
C THR A 217 23.55 3.64 -0.71
N ASN A 218 22.93 3.81 0.47
CA ASN A 218 21.60 4.44 0.53
C ASN A 218 21.40 5.49 1.62
N PHE A 219 22.18 5.44 2.71
CA PHE A 219 22.04 6.33 3.86
C PHE A 219 23.21 7.30 3.94
N LEU A 220 22.88 8.58 4.15
CA LEU A 220 23.86 9.64 4.39
C LEU A 220 23.71 10.13 5.84
N VAL A 221 24.77 10.00 6.63
CA VAL A 221 24.89 10.67 7.93
C VAL A 221 25.85 11.83 7.78
N ARG A 222 25.46 13.00 8.27
CA ARG A 222 26.32 14.19 8.34
C ARG A 222 26.27 14.77 9.75
N ALA A 223 27.40 15.34 10.16
CA ALA A 223 27.68 15.96 11.46
C ALA A 223 26.43 16.41 12.23
N SER A 224 25.86 15.53 13.06
CA SER A 224 24.74 15.83 13.97
C SER A 224 25.29 16.43 15.27
N GLY A 225 25.98 17.56 15.16
CA GLY A 225 26.66 18.20 16.30
C GLY A 225 27.64 17.27 17.05
N ASN A 226 28.18 17.76 18.17
CA ASN A 226 29.12 17.01 19.01
C ASN A 226 28.44 16.20 20.13
N SER A 227 27.12 16.28 20.23
CA SER A 227 26.31 15.61 21.27
C SER A 227 25.41 14.57 20.64
N ASP A 228 25.03 13.55 21.41
CA ASP A 228 24.01 12.59 21.00
C ASP A 228 22.67 13.30 20.79
N GLN A 229 22.12 13.17 19.59
CA GLN A 229 20.85 13.78 19.22
C GLN A 229 19.93 12.74 18.62
N VAL A 230 18.68 12.71 19.09
CA VAL A 230 17.63 11.92 18.45
C VAL A 230 17.30 12.60 17.11
N MET A 231 17.50 11.85 16.04
CA MET A 231 17.22 12.26 14.68
C MET A 231 16.03 11.47 14.14
N TYR A 232 15.32 12.06 13.19
CA TYR A 232 14.16 11.51 12.51
C TYR A 232 14.52 11.19 11.07
N LEU A 233 14.09 10.03 10.58
CA LEU A 233 14.41 9.61 9.22
C LEU A 233 13.59 10.39 8.18
N THR A 234 14.24 10.72 7.07
CA THR A 234 13.63 11.25 5.85
C THR A 234 14.12 10.49 4.64
N VAL A 235 13.30 10.50 3.59
CA VAL A 235 13.77 10.29 2.22
C VAL A 235 13.94 11.67 1.59
N ALA A 236 15.13 11.97 1.09
CA ALA A 236 15.51 13.30 0.64
C ALA A 236 16.25 13.29 -0.69
N VAL A 237 16.10 14.37 -1.46
CA VAL A 237 16.95 14.66 -2.61
C VAL A 237 18.35 15.05 -2.12
N LEU A 238 19.34 14.19 -2.38
CA LEU A 238 20.74 14.37 -1.97
C LEU A 238 21.66 14.41 -3.21
N ARG A 239 21.52 15.42 -4.07
CA ARG A 239 22.14 15.45 -5.42
C ARG A 239 23.66 15.18 -5.42
N GLU A 240 24.38 15.73 -4.46
CA GLU A 240 25.83 15.58 -4.34
C GLU A 240 26.25 14.20 -3.79
N PHE A 241 25.31 13.43 -3.24
CA PHE A 241 25.55 12.15 -2.58
C PHE A 241 24.77 11.00 -3.21
N ALA A 242 24.34 11.16 -4.46
CA ALA A 242 23.74 10.07 -5.22
C ALA A 242 24.66 8.83 -5.18
N PRO A 243 24.13 7.60 -4.97
CA PRO A 243 22.71 7.24 -5.04
C PRO A 243 21.96 7.27 -3.68
N LYS A 244 22.48 7.93 -2.64
CA LYS A 244 21.86 7.94 -1.31
C LYS A 244 20.52 8.66 -1.32
N THR A 245 19.54 8.08 -0.63
CA THR A 245 18.16 8.62 -0.54
C THR A 245 17.71 8.87 0.89
N MET A 246 18.27 8.15 1.87
CA MET A 246 17.89 8.26 3.28
C MET A 246 18.79 9.27 4.00
N TYR A 247 18.20 10.07 4.89
CA TYR A 247 18.90 11.08 5.67
C TYR A 247 18.30 11.24 7.10
N PRO A 248 19.11 11.40 8.15
CA PRO A 248 18.62 11.74 9.48
C PRO A 248 18.48 13.27 9.63
N GLY A 249 17.26 13.75 9.89
CA GLY A 249 16.95 15.15 10.15
C GLY A 249 16.65 15.43 11.63
N SER A 250 16.94 16.65 12.12
CA SER A 250 16.71 17.03 13.53
C SER A 250 15.24 17.17 13.93
N GLY A 251 14.30 17.08 12.97
CA GLY A 251 12.86 17.26 13.19
C GLY A 251 12.39 18.70 13.44
N GLY A 252 13.32 19.63 13.71
CA GLY A 252 13.03 21.04 13.96
C GLY A 252 12.67 21.83 12.70
N SER A 253 13.29 21.51 11.56
CA SER A 253 12.93 22.04 10.26
C SER A 253 11.76 21.27 9.67
N ALA A 254 10.88 21.97 8.95
CA ALA A 254 9.81 21.30 8.21
C ALA A 254 10.38 20.54 6.99
N ALA A 255 9.70 19.47 6.60
CA ALA A 255 9.90 18.79 5.33
C ALA A 255 8.74 19.11 4.38
N ASP A 256 8.82 18.59 3.15
CA ASP A 256 7.91 18.93 2.07
C ASP A 256 6.78 17.93 1.87
N GLY A 257 6.69 16.94 2.76
CA GLY A 257 5.69 15.89 2.71
C GLY A 257 5.93 14.77 3.70
N VAL A 258 5.17 13.70 3.53
CA VAL A 258 5.21 12.51 4.37
C VAL A 258 4.91 11.28 3.52
N VAL A 259 5.47 10.15 3.93
CA VAL A 259 5.07 8.84 3.41
C VAL A 259 4.17 8.18 4.44
N CYS A 260 2.98 7.81 4.01
CA CYS A 260 2.06 7.02 4.82
C CYS A 260 2.02 5.59 4.32
N GLY A 261 1.75 4.65 5.22
CA GLY A 261 1.64 3.23 4.91
C GLY A 261 0.67 2.51 5.83
N TYR A 262 0.23 1.34 5.38
CA TYR A 262 -0.53 0.40 6.19
C TYR A 262 -0.18 -1.03 5.76
N GLN A 263 -0.17 -1.94 6.73
CA GLN A 263 0.04 -3.36 6.51
C GLN A 263 -1.24 -4.02 5.99
N LEU A 264 -1.12 -4.88 4.98
CA LEU A 264 -2.18 -5.84 4.64
C LEU A 264 -2.14 -6.98 5.64
N LYS A 265 -3.30 -7.28 6.25
CA LYS A 265 -3.39 -8.33 7.26
C LYS A 265 -3.26 -9.71 6.61
N ASN A 266 -2.50 -10.57 7.27
CA ASN A 266 -2.39 -12.00 7.00
C ASN A 266 -3.44 -12.81 7.75
#